data_AF-A0A918L8U9-F1
#
_entry.id   AF-A0A918L8U9-F1
#
_cell.length_a   1.000
_cell.length_b   1.000
_cell.length_c   1.000
_cell.angle_alpha   90.00
_cell.angle_beta   90.00
_cell.angle_gamma   90.00
#
_symmetry.space_group_name_H-M   'P 1'
#
loop_
_entity.id
_entity.type
_entity.pdbx_description
1 polymer ?
#
loop_
_entity_poly.entity_id
_entity_poly.type
_entity_poly.pdbx_seq_one_letter_code
_entity_poly.pdbx_strand_id
1 'polypeptide(L)' 'MNVTAKIRARRAEARTRRAVTRAIEQAATPSMRHELITLAQTQQVNWR' A
#
# COMPACT_ATOMS: atom_id res chain seq x y z
N MET A 1 -15.83 18.69 4.80
CA MET A 1 -15.31 17.31 4.97
C MET A 1 -15.35 16.96 6.46
N ASN A 2 -16.07 15.90 6.85
CA ASN A 2 -16.23 15.54 8.27
C ASN A 2 -14.93 14.91 8.81
N VAL A 3 -14.47 15.28 10.02
CA VAL A 3 -13.20 14.81 10.61
C VAL A 3 -13.11 13.28 10.66
N THR A 4 -14.26 12.64 10.91
CA THR A 4 -14.43 11.18 10.88
C THR A 4 -14.08 10.57 9.52
N ALA A 5 -14.45 11.23 8.41
CA ALA A 5 -14.12 10.78 7.06
C ALA A 5 -12.60 10.83 6.81
N LYS A 6 -11.93 11.90 7.29
CA LYS A 6 -10.47 12.03 7.19
C LYS A 6 -9.74 10.93 7.98
N ILE A 7 -10.22 10.61 9.18
CA ILE A 7 -9.66 9.53 10.01
C ILE A 7 -9.85 8.17 9.33
N ARG A 8 -11.02 7.91 8.74
CA ARG A 8 -11.27 6.65 8.00
C ARG A 8 -10.36 6.53 6.78
N ALA A 9 -10.21 7.59 5.99
CA ALA A 9 -9.30 7.60 4.84
C ALA A 9 -7.85 7.29 5.27
N ARG A 10 -7.38 7.94 6.34
CA ARG A 10 -6.03 7.71 6.88
C ARG A 10 -5.83 6.28 7.40
N ARG A 11 -6.84 5.68 8.03
CA ARG A 11 -6.80 4.28 8.47
C ARG A 11 -6.78 3.30 7.30
N ALA A 12 -7.55 3.56 6.24
CA ALA A 12 -7.56 2.76 5.02
C ALA A 12 -6.17 2.78 4.38
N GLU A 13 -5.59 3.97 4.22
CA GLU A 13 -4.25 4.13 3.67
C GLU A 13 -3.19 3.41 4.52
N ALA A 14 -3.23 3.56 5.85
CA ALA A 14 -2.31 2.86 6.74
C ALA A 14 -2.44 1.33 6.66
N ARG A 15 -3.65 0.81 6.48
CA ARG A 15 -3.89 -0.63 6.28
C ARG A 15 -3.29 -1.12 4.96
N THR A 16 -3.52 -0.38 3.88
CA THR A 16 -2.95 -0.71 2.56
C THR A 16 -1.42 -0.73 2.62
N ARG A 17 -0.80 0.30 3.20
CA ARG A 17 0.66 0.37 3.38
C ARG A 17 1.20 -0.85 4.14
N ARG A 18 0.56 -1.22 5.26
CA ARG A 18 0.96 -2.40 6.06
C ARG A 18 0.85 -3.71 5.28
N ALA A 19 -0.23 -3.88 4.52
CA ALA A 19 -0.43 -5.09 3.71
C ALA A 19 0.63 -5.21 2.62
N VAL A 20 0.94 -4.09 1.93
CA VAL A 20 2.00 -4.03 0.91
C VAL A 20 3.36 -4.34 1.51
N THR A 21 3.75 -3.69 2.61
CA THR A 21 5.03 -3.97 3.27
C THR A 21 5.16 -5.43 3.65
N ARG A 22 4.11 -6.02 4.23
CA ARG A 22 4.10 -7.43 4.60
C ARG A 22 4.24 -8.35 3.38
N ALA A 23 3.58 -8.04 2.27
CA ALA A 23 3.70 -8.81 1.03
C ALA A 23 5.13 -8.76 0.46
N ILE A 24 5.78 -7.59 0.51
CA ILE A 24 7.17 -7.40 0.08
C ILE A 24 8.14 -8.20 0.96
N GLU A 25 7.92 -8.21 2.28
CA GLU A 25 8.75 -8.96 3.23
C GLU A 25 8.57 -10.47 3.10
N GLN A 26 7.35 -10.93 2.81
CA GLN A 26 7.01 -12.34 2.63
C GLN A 26 7.28 -12.86 1.21
N ALA A 27 7.85 -12.03 0.33
CA ALA A 27 8.10 -12.41 -1.04
C ALA A 27 9.16 -13.52 -1.12
N ALA A 28 8.75 -14.70 -1.61
CA ALA A 28 9.60 -15.88 -1.79
C ALA A 28 10.77 -15.67 -2.77
N THR A 29 10.68 -14.73 -3.71
CA THR A 29 11.73 -14.48 -4.71
C THR A 29 12.05 -12.99 -4.84
N PRO A 30 13.30 -12.63 -5.19
CA PRO A 30 13.67 -11.24 -5.48
C PRO A 30 12.84 -10.60 -6.59
N SER A 31 12.50 -11.37 -7.64
CA SER A 31 11.68 -10.89 -8.76
C SER A 31 10.26 -10.54 -8.30
N MET A 32 9.62 -11.40 -7.50
CA MET A 32 8.29 -11.12 -6.96
C MET A 32 8.31 -9.91 -6.03
N ARG A 33 9.36 -9.75 -5.21
CA ARG A 33 9.54 -8.56 -4.38
C ARG A 33 9.60 -7.29 -5.24
N HIS A 34 10.30 -7.33 -6.37
CA HIS A 34 10.40 -6.22 -7.30
C HIS A 34 9.06 -5.90 -7.96
N GLU A 35 8.32 -6.90 -8.43
CA GLU A 35 6.98 -6.73 -8.99
C GLU A 35 6.01 -6.10 -7.97
N LEU A 36 6.02 -6.56 -6.72
CA LEU A 36 5.20 -6.00 -5.64
C LEU A 36 5.55 -4.54 -5.34
N ILE A 37 6.83 -4.17 -5.37
CA ILE A 37 7.27 -2.77 -5.23
C ILE A 37 6.74 -1.93 -6.39
N THR A 38 6.89 -2.41 -7.63
CA THR A 38 6.42 -1.71 -8.83
C THR A 38 4.90 -1.50 -8.79
N LEU A 39 4.14 -2.54 -8.46
CA LEU A 39 2.68 -2.45 -8.31
C LEU A 39 2.26 -1.45 -7.21
N ALA A 40 2.96 -1.45 -6.08
CA ALA A 40 2.69 -0.50 -5.00
C ALA A 40 2.95 0.96 -5.42
N GLN A 41 4.03 1.19 -6.18
CA GLN A 41 4.34 2.52 -6.72
C GLN A 41 3.27 2.99 -7.71
N THR A 42 2.82 2.13 -8.62
CA THR A 42 1.73 2.44 -9.57
C THR A 42 0.43 2.77 -8.84
N GLN A 43 0.09 2.01 -7.79
CA GLN A 43 -1.12 2.25 -7.01
C GLN A 43 -1.07 3.59 -6.26
N GLN A 44 0.11 4.01 -5.77
CA GLN A 44 0.28 5.30 -5.12
C GLN A 44 0.14 6.49 -6.09
N VAL A 45 0.56 6.32 -7.35
CA VAL A 45 0.38 7.33 -8.41
C VAL A 45 -1.10 7.50 -8.76
N ASN A 46 -1.86 6.41 -8.82
CA ASN A 46 -3.29 6.43 -9.15
C ASN A 46 -4.20 6.92 -7.99
N TRP A 47 -3.65 7.09 -6.78
CA TRP A 47 -4.37 7.60 -5.61
C TRP A 47 -4.25 9.12 -5.42
N ARG A 48 -3.50 9.80 -6.31
CA ARG A 48 -3.38 11.28 -6.34
C ARG A 48 -4.51 11.89 -7.15
#